data_AF-A0A4Q3SB50-F1
#
_entry.id   AF-A0A4Q3SB50-F1
#
_cell.length_a   1.000
_cell.length_b   1.000
_cell.length_c   1.000
_cell.angle_alpha   90.00
_cell.angle_beta   90.00
_cell.angle_gamma   90.00
#
_symmetry.space_group_name_H-M   'P 1'
#
loop_
_entity.id
_entity.type
_entity.pdbx_description
1 polymer ?
#
loop_
_entity_poly.entity_id
_entity_poly.type
_entity_poly.pdbx_seq_one_letter_code
_entity_poly.pdbx_strand_id
1 'polypeptide(L)'
;MSISRRSFLFKTGGMIVPAMHALGMLVPAPAHAFELEGNADGKHVLILGAGLAGLTTAYELQKLGYKCTILEARDRTGGRCWSVRKGSTTEETDGKKQVGAFDDGLYFNAGPSRIPHHHALTLHYCKEFNIPLQVYNNVNESAYYYAEGTGPLSNKKIRAREIHNDVRGYMNEWLAKAVDQQQLTASFSKEDGEKVLEYIRAEGGLNIDKLYKASERRGFIEAPGAGDHAGKIGEPHRLADIVSSGLMGPDFYNVAEYTYELQMTMFQAIGGMDKIAEAITAKVGNIIQMKSQVSAITNTSKGV
;
A
#
# COMPACT_ATOMS: atom_id res chain seq x y z
N MET A 1 13.27 -5.81 -31.87
CA MET A 1 12.81 -6.45 -30.62
C MET A 1 11.64 -5.66 -30.07
N SER A 2 10.45 -6.25 -29.97
CA SER A 2 9.29 -5.59 -29.36
C SER A 2 9.55 -5.43 -27.86
N ILE A 3 9.51 -4.20 -27.35
CA ILE A 3 9.56 -3.93 -25.91
C ILE A 3 8.17 -4.22 -25.36
N SER A 4 8.06 -5.11 -24.37
CA SER A 4 6.78 -5.33 -23.68
C SER A 4 6.38 -4.07 -22.92
N ARG A 5 5.07 -3.81 -22.79
CA ARG A 5 4.55 -2.65 -22.04
C ARG A 5 5.13 -2.56 -20.63
N ARG A 6 5.31 -3.70 -19.96
CA ARG A 6 5.96 -3.79 -18.64
C ARG A 6 7.40 -3.29 -18.69
N SER A 7 8.20 -3.77 -19.65
CA SER A 7 9.59 -3.35 -19.84
C SER A 7 9.72 -1.86 -20.16
N PHE A 8 8.81 -1.32 -20.97
CA PHE A 8 8.75 0.12 -21.25
C PHE A 8 8.47 0.93 -19.98
N LEU A 9 7.42 0.59 -19.21
CA LEU A 9 7.05 1.29 -17.99
C LEU A 9 8.15 1.25 -16.91
N PHE A 10 8.84 0.12 -16.77
CA PHE A 10 10.00 0.02 -15.86
C PHE A 10 11.12 0.98 -16.27
N LYS A 11 11.40 1.09 -17.57
CA LYS A 11 12.48 1.95 -18.08
C LYS A 11 12.14 3.45 -18.06
N THR A 12 10.89 3.81 -18.31
CA THR A 12 10.47 5.22 -18.46
C THR A 12 9.87 5.81 -17.19
N GLY A 13 9.05 5.06 -16.47
CA GLY A 13 8.41 5.51 -15.23
C GLY A 13 9.40 5.78 -14.10
N GLY A 14 10.52 5.05 -14.08
CA GLY A 14 11.58 5.23 -13.08
C GLY A 14 12.50 6.44 -13.32
N MET A 15 12.54 7.02 -14.53
CA MET A 15 13.49 8.09 -14.86
C MET A 15 12.85 9.47 -15.11
N ILE A 16 11.62 9.51 -15.64
CA ILE A 16 11.00 10.79 -16.02
C ILE A 16 10.57 11.60 -14.80
N VAL A 17 9.97 10.97 -13.79
CA VAL A 17 9.51 11.68 -12.58
C VAL A 17 10.69 12.25 -11.78
N PRO A 18 11.79 11.51 -11.51
CA PRO A 18 12.96 12.08 -10.87
C PRO A 18 13.63 13.19 -11.68
N ALA A 19 13.67 13.09 -13.01
CA ALA A 19 14.24 14.13 -13.87
C ALA A 19 13.41 15.42 -13.83
N MET A 20 12.08 15.33 -13.89
CA MET A 20 11.20 16.50 -13.76
C MET A 20 11.27 17.12 -12.36
N HIS A 21 11.43 16.30 -11.32
CA HIS A 21 11.67 16.76 -9.96
C HIS A 21 13.01 17.51 -9.85
N ALA A 22 14.09 16.95 -10.40
CA ALA A 22 15.42 17.57 -10.39
C ALA A 22 15.47 18.89 -11.17
N LEU A 23 14.64 19.03 -12.21
CA LEU A 23 14.51 20.26 -13.00
C LEU A 23 13.53 21.27 -12.38
N GLY A 24 12.96 20.99 -11.20
CA GLY A 24 11.97 21.87 -10.56
C GLY A 24 10.67 22.04 -11.36
N MET A 25 10.41 21.13 -12.30
CA MET A 25 9.24 21.18 -13.20
C MET A 25 7.99 20.55 -12.59
N LEU A 26 8.11 19.96 -11.39
CA LEU A 26 6.98 19.45 -10.64
C LEU A 26 6.54 20.51 -9.63
N VAL A 27 5.40 21.15 -9.92
CA VAL A 27 4.68 21.93 -8.92
C VAL A 27 4.06 20.93 -7.93
N PRO A 28 4.25 21.11 -6.61
CA PRO A 28 3.57 20.28 -5.62
C PRO A 28 2.06 20.35 -5.83
N ALA A 29 1.43 19.22 -6.13
CA ALA A 29 -0.02 19.17 -6.20
C ALA A 29 -0.60 19.16 -4.77
N PRO A 30 -1.69 19.89 -4.51
CA PRO A 30 -2.35 19.83 -3.22
C PRO A 30 -2.88 18.41 -2.99
N ALA A 31 -2.69 17.90 -1.77
CA ALA A 31 -3.21 16.60 -1.35
C ALA A 31 -4.65 16.67 -0.80
N HIS A 32 -5.30 17.83 -0.89
CA HIS A 32 -6.67 18.10 -0.42
C HIS A 32 -7.60 18.43 -1.59
N ALA A 33 -8.89 18.54 -1.30
CA ALA A 33 -9.92 18.95 -2.27
C ALA A 33 -9.49 20.19 -3.05
N PHE A 34 -9.73 20.20 -4.36
CA PHE A 34 -9.31 21.33 -5.18
C PHE A 34 -10.27 22.51 -5.05
N GLU A 35 -9.70 23.70 -4.83
CA GLU A 35 -10.36 24.99 -5.00
C GLU A 35 -9.79 25.64 -6.26
N LEU A 36 -10.20 25.13 -7.42
CA LEU A 36 -9.71 25.67 -8.69
C LEU A 36 -10.51 26.90 -9.09
N GLU A 37 -9.79 27.90 -9.60
CA GLU A 37 -10.36 29.08 -10.22
C GLU A 37 -10.01 29.09 -11.71
N GLY A 38 -10.92 29.61 -12.53
CA GLY A 38 -10.69 29.79 -13.96
C GLY A 38 -11.99 29.96 -14.74
N ASN A 39 -11.84 30.48 -15.97
CA ASN A 39 -12.91 30.55 -16.95
C ASN A 39 -12.47 29.83 -18.22
N ALA A 40 -13.36 29.05 -18.80
CA ALA A 40 -13.11 28.32 -20.03
C ALA A 40 -12.77 29.23 -21.21
N ASP A 41 -13.34 30.43 -21.28
CA ASP A 41 -13.20 31.36 -22.42
C ASP A 41 -13.44 30.68 -23.78
N GLY A 42 -14.36 29.69 -23.81
CA GLY A 42 -14.65 28.90 -25.01
C GLY A 42 -13.56 27.90 -25.43
N LYS A 43 -12.49 27.72 -24.65
CA LYS A 43 -11.41 26.77 -24.92
C LYS A 43 -11.89 25.32 -24.82
N HIS A 44 -11.27 24.46 -25.63
CA HIS A 44 -11.50 23.02 -25.66
C HIS A 44 -10.19 22.30 -25.30
N VAL A 45 -10.26 21.41 -24.33
CA VAL A 45 -9.13 20.60 -23.87
C VAL A 45 -9.27 19.15 -24.37
N LEU A 46 -8.24 18.66 -25.05
CA LEU A 46 -8.10 17.25 -25.39
C LEU A 46 -7.27 16.54 -24.32
N ILE A 47 -7.81 15.46 -23.75
CA ILE A 47 -7.19 14.68 -22.67
C ILE A 47 -6.86 13.29 -23.20
N LEU A 48 -5.62 12.86 -23.04
CA LEU A 48 -5.14 11.58 -23.55
C LEU A 48 -5.08 10.56 -22.41
N GLY A 49 -6.06 9.65 -22.39
CA GLY A 49 -6.20 8.57 -21.42
C GLY A 49 -7.30 8.83 -20.39
N ALA A 50 -8.22 7.87 -20.24
CA ALA A 50 -9.27 7.86 -19.22
C ALA A 50 -8.84 7.08 -17.97
N GLY A 51 -7.58 7.25 -17.55
CA GLY A 51 -7.14 6.86 -16.20
C GLY A 51 -7.65 7.84 -15.14
N LEU A 52 -7.43 7.54 -13.86
CA LEU A 52 -7.86 8.44 -12.76
C LEU A 52 -7.42 9.90 -12.97
N ALA A 53 -6.17 10.13 -13.39
CA ALA A 53 -5.69 11.49 -13.69
C ALA A 53 -6.51 12.19 -14.78
N GLY A 54 -6.68 11.58 -15.96
CA GLY A 54 -7.42 12.20 -17.06
C GLY A 54 -8.91 12.37 -16.76
N LEU A 55 -9.52 11.40 -16.06
CA LEU A 55 -10.90 11.49 -15.60
C LEU A 55 -11.10 12.65 -14.62
N THR A 56 -10.22 12.76 -13.61
CA THR A 56 -10.26 13.85 -12.63
C THR A 56 -10.00 15.21 -13.30
N THR A 57 -9.03 15.29 -14.21
CA THR A 57 -8.78 16.52 -14.99
C THR A 57 -10.02 16.94 -15.77
N ALA A 58 -10.68 16.02 -16.47
CA ALA A 58 -11.90 16.33 -17.20
C ALA A 58 -13.02 16.80 -16.28
N TYR A 59 -13.22 16.11 -15.15
CA TYR A 59 -14.24 16.45 -14.16
C TYR A 59 -14.07 17.87 -13.62
N GLU A 60 -12.85 18.22 -13.18
CA GLU A 60 -12.58 19.55 -12.63
C GLU A 60 -12.62 20.65 -13.71
N LEU A 61 -12.13 20.39 -14.91
CA LEU A 61 -12.23 21.35 -16.03
C LEU A 61 -13.69 21.59 -16.44
N GLN A 62 -14.55 20.56 -16.43
CA GLN A 62 -15.98 20.71 -16.70
C GLN A 62 -16.67 21.56 -15.63
N LYS A 63 -16.29 21.43 -14.34
CA LYS A 63 -16.80 22.30 -13.27
C LYS A 63 -16.46 23.78 -13.51
N LEU A 64 -15.35 24.06 -14.19
CA LEU A 64 -14.92 25.40 -14.62
C LEU A 64 -15.47 25.81 -16.01
N GLY A 65 -16.36 25.01 -16.61
CA GLY A 65 -17.04 25.31 -17.87
C GLY A 65 -16.25 24.97 -19.14
N TYR A 66 -15.11 24.29 -19.04
CA TYR A 66 -14.32 23.93 -20.23
C TYR A 66 -15.02 22.84 -21.03
N LYS A 67 -14.88 22.91 -22.36
CA LYS A 67 -15.19 21.76 -23.22
C LYS A 67 -14.02 20.78 -23.13
N CYS A 68 -14.33 19.50 -22.99
CA CYS A 68 -13.31 18.45 -22.93
C CYS A 68 -13.65 17.29 -23.86
N THR A 69 -12.61 16.64 -24.38
CA THR A 69 -12.70 15.33 -25.03
C THR A 69 -11.62 14.43 -24.44
N ILE A 70 -11.95 13.19 -24.07
CA ILE A 70 -10.99 12.20 -23.60
C ILE A 70 -10.80 11.13 -24.68
N LEU A 71 -9.56 10.80 -25.03
CA LEU A 71 -9.22 9.67 -25.90
C LEU A 71 -8.63 8.54 -25.05
N GLU A 72 -9.31 7.39 -24.93
CA GLU A 72 -8.82 6.23 -24.19
C GLU A 72 -8.53 5.07 -25.14
N ALA A 73 -7.33 4.51 -25.03
CA ALA A 73 -6.91 3.39 -25.89
C ALA A 73 -7.66 2.09 -25.59
N ARG A 74 -8.11 1.88 -24.35
CA ARG A 74 -8.87 0.68 -23.94
C ARG A 74 -10.36 0.85 -24.19
N ASP A 75 -11.06 -0.26 -24.00
CA ASP A 75 -12.52 -0.35 -23.92
C ASP A 75 -13.08 -0.10 -22.51
N ARG A 76 -12.23 0.32 -21.57
CA ARG A 76 -12.57 0.62 -20.18
C ARG A 76 -11.84 1.86 -19.67
N THR A 77 -12.42 2.53 -18.69
CA THR A 77 -11.79 3.63 -17.97
C THR A 77 -10.99 3.13 -16.75
N GLY A 78 -10.41 4.05 -15.98
CA GLY A 78 -9.65 3.79 -14.75
C GLY A 78 -8.17 3.50 -14.98
N GLY A 79 -7.78 3.08 -16.19
CA GLY A 79 -6.38 2.83 -16.54
C GLY A 79 -5.76 1.75 -15.64
N ARG A 80 -4.82 2.15 -14.77
CA ARG A 80 -4.21 1.25 -13.77
C ARG A 80 -5.16 0.91 -12.62
N CYS A 81 -6.15 1.74 -12.35
CA CYS A 81 -7.23 1.42 -11.42
C CYS A 81 -8.16 0.40 -12.08
N TRP A 82 -7.98 -0.88 -11.76
CA TRP A 82 -8.72 -1.98 -12.38
C TRP A 82 -8.98 -3.10 -11.37
N SER A 83 -10.24 -3.50 -11.25
CA SER A 83 -10.64 -4.65 -10.46
C SER A 83 -11.14 -5.76 -11.38
N VAL A 84 -10.42 -6.87 -11.37
CA VAL A 84 -10.74 -8.06 -12.17
C VAL A 84 -11.91 -8.78 -11.53
N ARG A 85 -12.92 -9.09 -12.35
CA ARG A 85 -14.14 -9.81 -11.98
C ARG A 85 -14.42 -10.92 -12.99
N LYS A 86 -15.51 -11.65 -12.79
CA LYS A 86 -16.07 -12.56 -13.79
C LYS A 86 -16.21 -11.87 -15.15
N GLY A 87 -15.71 -12.50 -16.21
CA GLY A 87 -15.76 -12.00 -17.58
C GLY A 87 -14.79 -10.86 -17.89
N SER A 88 -14.04 -10.32 -16.91
CA SER A 88 -13.03 -9.29 -17.17
C SER A 88 -11.94 -9.85 -18.10
N THR A 89 -11.64 -9.16 -19.20
CA THR A 89 -10.65 -9.63 -20.16
C THR A 89 -9.39 -8.78 -20.18
N THR A 90 -8.24 -9.42 -20.35
CA THR A 90 -6.98 -8.73 -20.64
C THR A 90 -6.18 -9.52 -21.66
N GLU A 91 -5.45 -8.81 -22.51
CA GLU A 91 -4.55 -9.38 -23.51
C GLU A 91 -3.27 -8.55 -23.47
N GLU A 92 -2.19 -9.16 -22.99
CA GLU A 92 -0.87 -8.54 -22.98
C GLU A 92 -0.20 -8.75 -24.34
N THR A 93 0.76 -7.88 -24.70
CA THR A 93 1.43 -7.90 -26.01
C THR A 93 2.06 -9.24 -26.43
N ASP A 94 2.43 -10.07 -25.45
CA ASP A 94 3.08 -11.37 -25.61
C ASP A 94 2.28 -12.51 -24.95
N GLY A 95 1.04 -12.23 -24.53
CA GLY A 95 0.21 -13.16 -23.77
C GLY A 95 -1.06 -13.56 -24.53
N LYS A 96 -1.60 -14.74 -24.18
CA LYS A 96 -2.96 -15.11 -24.60
C LYS A 96 -3.98 -14.21 -23.90
N LYS A 97 -5.11 -13.95 -24.55
CA LYS A 97 -6.28 -13.36 -23.90
C LYS A 97 -6.67 -14.18 -22.67
N GLN A 98 -6.77 -13.53 -21.54
CA GLN A 98 -7.24 -14.10 -20.28
C GLN A 98 -8.62 -13.55 -19.95
N VAL A 99 -9.45 -14.40 -19.33
CA VAL A 99 -10.80 -14.05 -18.90
C VAL A 99 -10.91 -14.39 -17.42
N GLY A 100 -11.28 -13.41 -16.60
CA GLY A 100 -11.52 -13.61 -15.17
C GLY A 100 -12.67 -14.59 -14.95
N ALA A 101 -12.40 -15.64 -14.18
CA ALA A 101 -13.35 -16.71 -13.88
C ALA A 101 -13.77 -16.70 -12.39
N PHE A 102 -13.92 -15.50 -11.82
CA PHE A 102 -14.42 -15.33 -10.45
C PHE A 102 -15.93 -15.62 -10.37
N ASP A 103 -16.41 -15.98 -9.18
CA ASP A 103 -17.84 -16.03 -8.89
C ASP A 103 -18.46 -14.63 -8.83
N ASP A 104 -19.79 -14.55 -8.92
CA ASP A 104 -20.50 -13.28 -8.87
C ASP A 104 -20.26 -12.58 -7.52
N GLY A 105 -19.94 -11.28 -7.56
CA GLY A 105 -19.60 -10.49 -6.39
C GLY A 105 -18.13 -10.58 -5.94
N LEU A 106 -17.35 -11.55 -6.43
CA LEU A 106 -15.92 -11.65 -6.14
C LEU A 106 -15.09 -10.80 -7.10
N TYR A 107 -14.00 -10.22 -6.59
CA TYR A 107 -13.10 -9.39 -7.38
C TYR A 107 -11.67 -9.39 -6.83
N PHE A 108 -10.72 -9.00 -7.66
CA PHE A 108 -9.33 -8.74 -7.29
C PHE A 108 -8.86 -7.39 -7.85
N ASN A 109 -8.33 -6.52 -6.99
CA ASN A 109 -7.73 -5.26 -7.42
C ASN A 109 -6.35 -5.53 -8.07
N ALA A 110 -6.28 -5.59 -9.41
CA ALA A 110 -5.05 -5.84 -10.16
C ALA A 110 -4.17 -4.59 -10.37
N GLY A 111 -4.47 -3.52 -9.63
CA GLY A 111 -3.69 -2.30 -9.60
C GLY A 111 -3.69 -1.70 -8.19
N PRO A 112 -4.14 -0.45 -7.98
CA PRO A 112 -4.28 0.08 -6.64
C PRO A 112 -5.31 -0.75 -5.86
N SER A 113 -4.97 -1.15 -4.64
CA SER A 113 -5.80 -2.01 -3.79
C SER A 113 -6.16 -1.39 -2.44
N ARG A 114 -5.53 -0.27 -2.08
CA ARG A 114 -5.61 0.33 -0.73
C ARG A 114 -5.43 1.85 -0.79
N ILE A 115 -6.06 2.56 0.15
CA ILE A 115 -6.08 4.01 0.33
C ILE A 115 -5.65 4.31 1.78
N PRO A 116 -4.51 4.98 2.00
CA PRO A 116 -4.10 5.44 3.34
C PRO A 116 -5.04 6.49 3.93
N HIS A 117 -5.10 6.55 5.26
CA HIS A 117 -5.90 7.53 6.00
C HIS A 117 -5.59 8.99 5.66
N HIS A 118 -4.37 9.28 5.18
CA HIS A 118 -3.91 10.64 4.84
C HIS A 118 -4.04 11.00 3.36
N HIS A 119 -4.50 10.09 2.48
CA HIS A 119 -4.77 10.40 1.07
C HIS A 119 -6.05 11.24 0.92
N ALA A 120 -6.01 12.48 1.41
CA ALA A 120 -7.19 13.32 1.58
C ALA A 120 -7.92 13.62 0.25
N LEU A 121 -7.19 13.76 -0.87
CA LEU A 121 -7.82 13.96 -2.18
C LEU A 121 -8.58 12.71 -2.68
N THR A 122 -7.99 11.51 -2.54
CA THR A 122 -8.67 10.27 -2.91
C THR A 122 -9.90 10.05 -2.03
N LEU A 123 -9.77 10.27 -0.71
CA LEU A 123 -10.87 10.17 0.24
C LEU A 123 -11.95 11.23 -0.02
N HIS A 124 -11.56 12.45 -0.44
CA HIS A 124 -12.47 13.50 -0.85
C HIS A 124 -13.35 13.05 -2.02
N TYR A 125 -12.76 12.53 -3.09
CA TYR A 125 -13.55 12.02 -4.22
C TYR A 125 -14.40 10.81 -3.87
N CYS A 126 -13.92 9.92 -3.00
CA CYS A 126 -14.75 8.83 -2.49
C CYS A 126 -16.00 9.38 -1.78
N LYS A 127 -15.84 10.43 -0.97
CA LYS A 127 -16.96 11.11 -0.30
C LYS A 127 -17.86 11.86 -1.29
N GLU A 128 -17.29 12.66 -2.19
CA GLU A 128 -18.03 13.47 -3.18
C GLU A 128 -18.91 12.60 -4.08
N PHE A 129 -18.43 11.42 -4.46
CA PHE A 129 -19.16 10.49 -5.30
C PHE A 129 -19.94 9.41 -4.54
N ASN A 130 -20.02 9.51 -3.21
CA ASN A 130 -20.70 8.54 -2.34
C ASN A 130 -20.23 7.09 -2.56
N ILE A 131 -18.93 6.90 -2.76
CA ILE A 131 -18.33 5.57 -2.93
C ILE A 131 -18.12 4.96 -1.54
N PRO A 132 -18.80 3.85 -1.21
CA PRO A 132 -18.64 3.22 0.09
C PRO A 132 -17.22 2.64 0.23
N LEU A 133 -16.61 2.90 1.38
CA LEU A 133 -15.29 2.38 1.74
C LEU A 133 -15.42 1.34 2.86
N GLN A 134 -14.48 0.40 2.87
CA GLN A 134 -14.29 -0.57 3.97
C GLN A 134 -12.84 -0.57 4.42
N VAL A 135 -12.59 -1.05 5.64
CA VAL A 135 -11.22 -1.25 6.14
C VAL A 135 -10.48 -2.25 5.24
N TYR A 136 -9.25 -1.90 4.88
CA TYR A 136 -8.30 -2.77 4.22
C TYR A 136 -7.33 -3.34 5.25
N ASN A 137 -7.31 -4.66 5.40
CA ASN A 137 -6.38 -5.32 6.33
C ASN A 137 -4.96 -5.34 5.75
N ASN A 138 -4.15 -4.35 6.12
CA ASN A 138 -2.76 -4.23 5.63
C ASN A 138 -1.74 -4.95 6.51
N VAL A 139 -2.09 -5.19 7.78
CA VAL A 139 -1.23 -5.82 8.80
C VAL A 139 -2.04 -6.89 9.51
N ASN A 140 -1.55 -8.13 9.47
CA ASN A 140 -2.22 -9.25 10.12
C ASN A 140 -1.20 -10.13 10.83
N GLU A 141 -1.17 -10.03 12.15
CA GLU A 141 -0.30 -10.82 13.03
C GLU A 141 -0.56 -12.33 12.98
N SER A 142 -1.73 -12.74 12.48
CA SER A 142 -2.05 -14.14 12.19
C SER A 142 -1.62 -14.58 10.79
N ALA A 143 -1.11 -13.71 9.92
CA ALA A 143 -0.54 -14.12 8.63
C ALA A 143 0.74 -14.93 8.82
N TYR A 144 1.22 -15.55 7.75
CA TYR A 144 2.47 -16.31 7.75
C TYR A 144 3.58 -15.53 7.07
N TYR A 145 4.76 -15.54 7.69
CA TYR A 145 6.03 -15.33 7.00
C TYR A 145 6.55 -16.64 6.47
N TYR A 146 7.28 -16.54 5.36
CA TYR A 146 7.93 -17.65 4.67
C TYR A 146 9.18 -17.10 3.99
N ALA A 147 10.34 -17.67 4.32
CA ALA A 147 11.61 -17.34 3.71
C ALA A 147 12.29 -18.62 3.21
N GLU A 148 12.73 -18.61 1.96
CA GLU A 148 13.57 -19.64 1.37
C GLU A 148 15.04 -19.39 1.75
N GLY A 149 15.84 -20.46 1.87
CA GLY A 149 17.24 -20.35 2.24
C GLY A 149 17.74 -21.51 3.10
N THR A 150 18.55 -21.17 4.09
CA THR A 150 19.23 -22.11 4.99
C THR A 150 18.71 -21.97 6.42
N GLY A 151 19.01 -22.92 7.30
CA GLY A 151 18.64 -22.83 8.71
C GLY A 151 17.28 -23.48 9.03
N PRO A 152 16.99 -23.65 10.33
CA PRO A 152 15.93 -24.56 10.78
C PRO A 152 14.51 -24.00 10.61
N LEU A 153 14.36 -22.70 10.34
CA LEU A 153 13.06 -22.05 10.07
C LEU A 153 12.83 -21.80 8.58
N SER A 154 13.81 -22.07 7.72
CA SER A 154 13.67 -21.90 6.28
C SER A 154 12.65 -22.87 5.70
N ASN A 155 11.95 -22.43 4.64
CA ASN A 155 10.90 -23.17 3.95
C ASN A 155 9.74 -23.59 4.87
N LYS A 156 9.52 -22.86 5.97
CA LYS A 156 8.40 -23.08 6.90
C LYS A 156 7.52 -21.85 6.96
N LYS A 157 6.22 -22.10 7.11
CA LYS A 157 5.22 -21.07 7.41
C LYS A 157 5.27 -20.79 8.90
N ILE A 158 5.60 -19.57 9.29
CA ILE A 158 5.68 -19.13 10.69
C ILE A 158 4.78 -17.93 10.87
N ARG A 159 4.02 -17.85 11.96
CA ARG A 159 3.12 -16.70 12.13
C ARG A 159 3.94 -15.42 12.27
N ALA A 160 3.48 -14.32 11.66
CA ALA A 160 4.17 -13.04 11.75
C ALA A 160 4.41 -12.63 13.22
N ARG A 161 3.41 -12.83 14.08
CA ARG A 161 3.51 -12.55 15.53
C ARG A 161 4.59 -13.30 16.27
N GLU A 162 4.95 -14.49 15.82
CA GLU A 162 6.02 -15.26 16.45
C GLU A 162 7.36 -14.56 16.23
N ILE A 163 7.65 -14.20 14.97
CA ILE A 163 8.88 -13.51 14.59
C ILE A 163 8.94 -12.11 15.19
N HIS A 164 7.86 -11.33 15.09
CA HIS A 164 7.80 -9.98 15.65
C HIS A 164 8.11 -9.96 17.15
N ASN A 165 7.47 -10.85 17.91
CA ASN A 165 7.62 -10.86 19.36
C ASN A 165 8.93 -11.51 19.82
N ASP A 166 9.45 -12.50 19.11
CA ASP A 166 10.78 -13.06 19.42
C ASP A 166 11.87 -12.02 19.21
N VAL A 167 11.89 -11.38 18.03
CA VAL A 167 12.89 -10.35 17.71
C VAL A 167 12.77 -9.19 18.69
N ARG A 168 11.56 -8.65 18.90
CA ARG A 168 11.33 -7.56 19.87
C ARG A 168 11.77 -7.97 21.28
N GLY A 169 11.46 -9.19 21.71
CA GLY A 169 11.85 -9.73 23.01
C GLY A 169 13.36 -9.79 23.21
N TYR A 170 14.10 -10.43 22.28
CA TYR A 170 15.54 -10.53 22.37
C TYR A 170 16.25 -9.18 22.29
N MET A 171 15.80 -8.27 21.43
CA MET A 171 16.39 -6.93 21.32
C MET A 171 16.21 -6.15 22.63
N ASN A 172 15.02 -6.22 23.24
CA ASN A 172 14.75 -5.56 24.52
C ASN A 172 15.48 -6.23 25.68
N GLU A 173 15.68 -7.55 25.69
CA GLU A 173 16.52 -8.23 26.68
C GLU A 173 17.97 -7.71 26.64
N TRP A 174 18.56 -7.60 25.45
CA TRP A 174 19.91 -7.07 25.29
C TRP A 174 20.00 -5.61 25.71
N LEU A 175 19.02 -4.79 25.33
CA LEU A 175 18.97 -3.38 25.73
C LEU A 175 18.79 -3.24 27.25
N ALA A 176 17.93 -4.05 27.87
CA ALA A 176 17.76 -4.06 29.32
C ALA A 176 19.07 -4.40 30.04
N LYS A 177 19.82 -5.41 29.56
CA LYS A 177 21.13 -5.76 30.10
C LYS A 177 22.15 -4.62 29.97
N ALA A 178 22.17 -3.94 28.82
CA ALA A 178 23.07 -2.82 28.60
C ALA A 178 22.75 -1.61 29.51
N VAL A 179 21.45 -1.29 29.69
CA VAL A 179 21.02 -0.23 30.62
C VAL A 179 21.38 -0.60 32.07
N ASP A 180 21.09 -1.83 32.49
CA ASP A 180 21.32 -2.31 33.85
C ASP A 180 22.80 -2.34 34.22
N GLN A 181 23.67 -2.67 33.25
CA GLN A 181 25.12 -2.68 33.41
C GLN A 181 25.76 -1.29 33.21
N GLN A 182 24.95 -0.23 33.07
CA GLN A 182 25.41 1.15 32.82
C GLN A 182 26.33 1.27 31.60
N GLN A 183 26.14 0.40 30.60
CA GLN A 183 26.95 0.37 29.37
C GLN A 183 26.48 1.39 28.33
N LEU A 184 25.30 1.97 28.52
CA LEU A 184 24.82 3.06 27.68
C LEU A 184 25.37 4.38 28.24
N THR A 185 26.28 5.02 27.50
CA THR A 185 26.89 6.32 27.83
C THR A 185 25.91 7.50 27.67
N ALA A 186 24.60 7.25 27.71
CA ALA A 186 23.58 8.24 27.44
C ALA A 186 23.45 9.21 28.61
N SER A 187 23.04 10.45 28.29
CA SER A 187 22.82 11.59 29.19
C SER A 187 21.70 11.40 30.23
N PHE A 188 21.39 10.16 30.61
CA PHE A 188 20.32 9.79 31.53
C PHE A 188 20.81 9.83 32.97
N SER A 189 19.94 10.31 33.87
CA SER A 189 20.13 10.08 35.29
C SER A 189 19.87 8.60 35.62
N LYS A 190 20.24 8.18 36.84
CA LYS A 190 19.88 6.84 37.34
C LYS A 190 18.36 6.62 37.30
N GLU A 191 17.58 7.64 37.65
CA GLU A 191 16.12 7.59 37.66
C GLU A 191 15.54 7.42 36.25
N ASP A 192 16.12 8.08 35.24
CA ASP A 192 15.72 7.91 33.85
C ASP A 192 16.02 6.48 33.35
N GLY A 193 17.16 5.91 33.76
CA GLY A 193 17.51 4.52 33.48
C GLY A 193 16.49 3.53 34.02
N GLU A 194 15.98 3.75 35.24
CA GLU A 194 14.94 2.92 35.85
C GLU A 194 13.60 3.01 35.08
N LYS A 195 13.20 4.20 34.64
CA LYS A 195 11.99 4.40 33.80
C LYS A 195 12.12 3.74 32.43
N VAL A 196 13.30 3.86 31.81
CA VAL A 196 13.61 3.22 30.53
C VAL A 196 13.60 1.68 30.66
N LEU A 197 14.15 1.14 31.75
CA LEU A 197 14.10 -0.30 32.04
C LEU A 197 12.66 -0.82 32.19
N GLU A 198 11.79 -0.07 32.86
CA GLU A 198 10.37 -0.42 32.98
C GLU A 198 9.70 -0.48 31.61
N TYR A 199 9.91 0.54 30.78
CA TYR A 199 9.40 0.57 29.41
C TYR A 199 9.90 -0.62 28.58
N ILE A 200 11.22 -0.88 28.57
CA ILE A 200 11.84 -1.97 27.80
C ILE A 200 11.35 -3.34 28.28
N ARG A 201 11.16 -3.52 29.59
CA ARG A 201 10.60 -4.77 30.16
C ARG A 201 9.19 -5.01 29.60
N ALA A 202 8.35 -3.98 29.59
CA ALA A 202 7.00 -4.06 29.05
C ALA A 202 6.98 -4.23 27.52
N GLU A 203 7.81 -3.49 26.78
CA GLU A 203 7.90 -3.55 25.32
C GLU A 203 8.43 -4.91 24.84
N GLY A 204 9.45 -5.45 25.49
CA GLY A 204 10.00 -6.78 25.19
C GLY A 204 9.17 -7.95 25.70
N GLY A 205 8.22 -7.73 26.61
CA GLY A 205 7.53 -8.82 27.31
C GLY A 205 8.52 -9.67 28.14
N LEU A 206 9.43 -9.00 28.84
CA LEU A 206 10.47 -9.65 29.64
C LEU A 206 9.93 -10.03 31.03
N ASN A 207 10.49 -11.10 31.61
CA ASN A 207 10.17 -11.51 32.98
C ASN A 207 10.82 -10.57 34.03
N ILE A 208 10.64 -10.88 35.32
CA ILE A 208 11.20 -10.09 36.42
C ILE A 208 12.74 -10.03 36.40
N ASP A 209 13.38 -11.06 35.86
CA ASP A 209 14.84 -11.14 35.68
C ASP A 209 15.32 -10.45 34.40
N LYS A 210 14.44 -9.71 33.70
CA LYS A 210 14.70 -9.03 32.43
C LYS A 210 15.11 -9.98 31.31
N LEU A 211 14.66 -11.24 31.37
CA LEU A 211 14.88 -12.26 30.36
C LEU A 211 13.64 -12.44 29.49
N TYR A 212 13.85 -12.64 28.20
CA TYR A 212 12.81 -13.01 27.27
C TYR A 212 12.57 -14.52 27.29
N LYS A 213 11.32 -14.92 27.57
CA LYS A 213 10.89 -16.32 27.69
C LYS A 213 9.61 -16.60 26.89
N ALA A 214 9.44 -15.90 25.76
CA ALA A 214 8.17 -15.73 25.08
C ALA A 214 7.10 -15.01 25.94
N SER A 215 6.05 -14.54 25.29
CA SER A 215 4.87 -13.96 25.92
C SER A 215 3.64 -14.33 25.12
N GLU A 216 2.45 -14.12 25.70
CA GLU A 216 1.16 -14.36 25.03
C GLU A 216 1.03 -13.62 23.68
N ARG A 217 1.83 -12.56 23.45
CA ARG A 217 1.87 -11.82 22.18
C ARG A 217 2.28 -12.70 20.99
N ARG A 218 3.08 -13.76 21.21
CA ARG A 218 3.38 -14.79 20.18
C ARG A 218 2.18 -15.65 19.82
N GLY A 219 1.14 -15.65 20.65
CA GLY A 219 0.01 -16.56 20.59
C GLY A 219 0.24 -17.88 21.31
N PHE A 220 -0.76 -18.75 21.22
CA PHE A 220 -0.84 -19.99 22.00
C PHE A 220 -0.81 -21.21 21.08
N ILE A 221 -0.10 -22.26 21.51
CA ILE A 221 -0.17 -23.61 20.90
C ILE A 221 -1.38 -24.39 21.42
N GLU A 222 -1.89 -24.01 22.60
CA GLU A 222 -3.17 -24.45 23.15
C GLU A 222 -3.92 -23.20 23.63
N ALA A 223 -5.06 -22.88 23.00
CA ALA A 223 -5.78 -21.65 23.30
C ALA A 223 -6.30 -21.63 24.75
N PRO A 224 -6.28 -20.46 25.43
CA PRO A 224 -6.94 -20.31 26.72
C PRO A 224 -8.45 -20.54 26.59
N GLY A 225 -9.05 -21.09 27.65
CA GLY A 225 -10.46 -21.44 27.73
C GLY A 225 -11.10 -20.95 29.04
N ALA A 226 -12.28 -21.49 29.36
CA ALA A 226 -12.97 -21.20 30.61
C ALA A 226 -12.35 -21.96 31.80
N GLY A 227 -12.63 -21.52 33.03
CA GLY A 227 -12.10 -22.17 34.23
C GLY A 227 -10.58 -22.07 34.35
N ASP A 228 -9.92 -23.17 34.70
CA ASP A 228 -8.48 -23.23 34.93
C ASP A 228 -7.65 -23.45 33.65
N HIS A 229 -8.26 -23.33 32.48
CA HIS A 229 -7.60 -23.50 31.18
C HIS A 229 -6.87 -22.22 30.75
N ALA A 230 -5.70 -21.97 31.34
CA ALA A 230 -4.88 -20.78 31.01
C ALA A 230 -4.27 -20.79 29.60
N GLY A 231 -4.36 -21.90 28.86
CA GLY A 231 -3.69 -22.11 27.58
C GLY A 231 -2.20 -22.36 27.72
N LYS A 232 -1.53 -22.65 26.60
CA LYS A 232 -0.10 -22.92 26.53
C LYS A 232 0.58 -22.05 25.48
N ILE A 233 1.52 -21.22 25.91
CA ILE A 233 2.39 -20.42 25.04
C ILE A 233 3.46 -21.35 24.46
N GLY A 234 3.79 -21.17 23.17
CA GLY A 234 4.88 -21.91 22.53
C GLY A 234 6.26 -21.34 22.92
N GLU A 235 7.29 -22.18 22.86
CA GLU A 235 8.67 -21.75 23.08
C GLU A 235 9.11 -20.71 22.02
N PRO A 236 9.95 -19.72 22.39
CA PRO A 236 10.47 -18.76 21.44
C PRO A 236 11.42 -19.44 20.44
N HIS A 237 11.41 -18.97 19.19
CA HIS A 237 12.42 -19.40 18.23
C HIS A 237 13.76 -18.82 18.65
N ARG A 238 14.86 -19.56 18.53
CA ARG A 238 16.18 -19.01 18.83
C ARG A 238 16.49 -17.86 17.88
N LEU A 239 17.01 -16.75 18.39
CA LEU A 239 17.36 -15.61 17.54
C LEU A 239 18.30 -15.98 16.38
N ALA A 240 19.28 -16.85 16.62
CA ALA A 240 20.19 -17.34 15.59
C ALA A 240 19.47 -18.11 14.47
N ASP A 241 18.39 -18.81 14.81
CA ASP A 241 17.58 -19.58 13.87
C ASP A 241 16.70 -18.64 13.02
N ILE A 242 16.18 -17.55 13.62
CA ILE A 242 15.47 -16.48 12.90
C ILE A 242 16.41 -15.79 11.90
N VAL A 243 17.60 -15.38 12.35
CA VAL A 243 18.61 -14.70 11.52
C VAL A 243 19.07 -15.60 10.37
N SER A 244 19.51 -16.84 10.67
CA SER A 244 20.04 -17.75 9.66
C SER A 244 19.00 -18.19 8.62
N SER A 245 17.72 -18.11 8.97
CA SER A 245 16.59 -18.42 8.08
C SER A 245 16.08 -17.22 7.29
N GLY A 246 16.74 -16.06 7.37
CA GLY A 246 16.40 -14.88 6.56
C GLY A 246 15.16 -14.11 7.03
N LEU A 247 14.57 -14.48 8.17
CA LEU A 247 13.33 -13.87 8.69
C LEU A 247 13.54 -12.49 9.35
N MET A 248 14.79 -11.99 9.36
CA MET A 248 15.15 -10.61 9.69
C MET A 248 15.65 -9.83 8.46
N GLY A 249 15.40 -10.33 7.25
CA GLY A 249 15.74 -9.64 6.01
C GLY A 249 14.83 -8.44 5.70
N PRO A 250 15.19 -7.61 4.70
CA PRO A 250 14.47 -6.38 4.32
C PRO A 250 12.97 -6.57 4.08
N ASP A 251 12.58 -7.73 3.58
CA ASP A 251 11.17 -8.06 3.31
C ASP A 251 10.32 -8.16 4.58
N PHE A 252 10.93 -8.36 5.75
CA PHE A 252 10.24 -8.60 7.02
C PHE A 252 10.35 -7.46 8.03
N TYR A 253 11.24 -6.47 7.82
CA TYR A 253 11.32 -5.28 8.67
C TYR A 253 10.86 -3.98 7.99
N ASN A 254 10.72 -3.93 6.66
CA ASN A 254 10.07 -2.83 5.93
C ASN A 254 8.54 -2.98 5.97
N VAL A 255 8.00 -3.01 7.18
CA VAL A 255 6.59 -3.34 7.42
C VAL A 255 5.67 -2.13 7.21
N ALA A 256 4.40 -2.43 6.94
CA ALA A 256 3.37 -1.45 6.64
C ALA A 256 3.14 -0.43 7.78
N GLU A 257 3.47 -0.82 9.01
CA GLU A 257 3.28 -0.06 10.25
C GLU A 257 4.15 1.21 10.32
N TYR A 258 5.33 1.19 9.71
CA TYR A 258 6.30 2.31 9.80
C TYR A 258 6.44 3.09 8.49
N THR A 259 5.93 2.54 7.40
CA THR A 259 5.92 3.23 6.11
C THR A 259 4.68 4.13 6.05
N TYR A 260 4.86 5.45 6.03
CA TYR A 260 3.76 6.44 6.07
C TYR A 260 2.63 6.13 5.07
N GLU A 261 2.98 5.70 3.85
CA GLU A 261 2.02 5.33 2.79
C GLU A 261 1.28 4.00 3.01
N LEU A 262 1.60 3.26 4.07
CA LEU A 262 1.04 1.95 4.39
C LEU A 262 0.47 1.88 5.81
N GLN A 263 0.56 2.98 6.55
CA GLN A 263 0.12 3.07 7.94
C GLN A 263 -1.39 2.90 8.07
N MET A 264 -1.74 1.99 8.97
CA MET A 264 -3.14 1.76 9.35
C MET A 264 -3.73 3.01 10.05
N THR A 265 -5.03 3.28 9.92
CA THR A 265 -6.04 2.48 9.20
C THR A 265 -6.02 2.75 7.69
N MET A 266 -6.12 1.69 6.90
CA MET A 266 -6.18 1.74 5.43
C MET A 266 -7.60 1.40 4.98
N PHE A 267 -7.99 1.91 3.80
CA PHE A 267 -9.32 1.73 3.22
C PHE A 267 -9.23 1.13 1.82
N GLN A 268 -10.34 0.57 1.34
CA GLN A 268 -10.57 0.26 -0.07
C GLN A 268 -12.04 0.51 -0.41
N ALA A 269 -12.34 0.77 -1.68
CA ALA A 269 -13.72 0.85 -2.15
C ALA A 269 -14.39 -0.54 -2.11
N ILE A 270 -15.63 -0.60 -1.60
CA ILE A 270 -16.43 -1.82 -1.59
C ILE A 270 -16.74 -2.21 -3.04
N GLY A 271 -16.45 -3.47 -3.40
CA GLY A 271 -16.71 -3.99 -4.74
C GLY A 271 -15.61 -3.74 -5.76
N GLY A 272 -14.53 -3.03 -5.40
CA GLY A 272 -13.35 -2.81 -6.25
C GLY A 272 -12.89 -1.35 -6.29
N MET A 273 -11.58 -1.13 -6.35
CA MET A 273 -11.00 0.22 -6.44
C MET A 273 -11.38 0.97 -7.72
N ASP A 274 -11.69 0.24 -8.80
CA ASP A 274 -12.18 0.83 -10.05
C ASP A 274 -13.57 1.48 -9.92
N LYS A 275 -14.32 1.24 -8.83
CA LYS A 275 -15.54 2.00 -8.51
C LYS A 275 -15.30 3.51 -8.43
N ILE A 276 -14.09 3.93 -8.05
CA ILE A 276 -13.70 5.34 -8.09
C ILE A 276 -13.65 5.86 -9.54
N ALA A 277 -13.04 5.10 -10.44
CA ALA A 277 -12.97 5.46 -11.85
C ALA A 277 -14.34 5.43 -12.53
N GLU A 278 -15.17 4.42 -12.23
CA GLU A 278 -16.55 4.32 -12.74
C GLU A 278 -17.38 5.54 -12.31
N ALA A 279 -17.27 5.97 -11.05
CA ALA A 279 -18.00 7.13 -10.56
C ALA A 279 -17.60 8.43 -11.26
N ILE A 280 -16.29 8.67 -11.44
CA ILE A 280 -15.81 9.85 -12.17
C ILE A 280 -16.24 9.76 -13.64
N THR A 281 -16.16 8.57 -14.24
CA THR A 281 -16.61 8.30 -15.63
C THR A 281 -18.08 8.70 -15.82
N ALA A 282 -18.95 8.34 -14.86
CA ALA A 282 -20.35 8.72 -14.89
C ALA A 282 -20.56 10.24 -14.79
N LYS A 283 -19.70 10.96 -14.06
CA LYS A 283 -19.76 12.43 -13.93
C LYS A 283 -19.28 13.17 -15.16
N VAL A 284 -18.23 12.66 -15.83
CA VAL A 284 -17.71 13.32 -17.05
C VAL A 284 -18.60 13.08 -18.27
N GLY A 285 -19.37 11.98 -18.27
CA GLY A 285 -20.39 11.68 -19.27
C GLY A 285 -19.80 11.27 -20.63
N ASN A 286 -20.44 11.74 -21.71
CA ASN A 286 -20.23 11.22 -23.07
C ASN A 286 -19.01 11.82 -23.80
N ILE A 287 -18.08 12.46 -23.09
CA ILE A 287 -16.89 13.08 -23.71
C ILE A 287 -15.74 12.08 -23.94
N ILE A 288 -15.92 10.81 -23.57
CA ILE A 288 -14.89 9.78 -23.65
C ILE A 288 -15.05 8.99 -24.94
N GLN A 289 -14.01 9.02 -25.78
CA GLN A 289 -13.87 8.17 -26.95
C GLN A 289 -12.95 7.00 -26.60
N MET A 290 -13.57 5.84 -26.40
CA MET A 290 -12.90 4.58 -26.11
C MET A 290 -12.30 3.95 -27.37
N LYS A 291 -11.35 3.02 -27.20
CA LYS A 291 -10.63 2.35 -28.29
C LYS A 291 -9.92 3.33 -29.25
N SER A 292 -9.54 4.49 -28.74
CA SER A 292 -8.84 5.55 -29.46
C SER A 292 -7.36 5.55 -29.06
N GLN A 293 -6.57 4.70 -29.72
CA GLN A 293 -5.12 4.69 -29.52
C GLN A 293 -4.48 5.89 -30.20
N VAL A 294 -3.99 6.84 -29.39
CA VAL A 294 -3.24 8.00 -29.88
C VAL A 294 -1.90 7.54 -30.45
N SER A 295 -1.61 7.94 -31.69
CA SER A 295 -0.36 7.59 -32.40
C SER A 295 0.65 8.73 -32.47
N ALA A 296 0.18 9.99 -32.41
CA ALA A 296 1.01 11.18 -32.46
C ALA A 296 0.37 12.35 -31.70
N ILE A 297 1.19 13.27 -31.23
CA ILE A 297 0.80 14.55 -30.60
C ILE A 297 1.63 15.63 -31.28
N THR A 298 1.02 16.70 -31.77
CA THR A 298 1.72 17.73 -32.54
C THR A 298 1.19 19.11 -32.22
N ASN A 299 2.03 19.97 -31.65
CA ASN A 299 1.68 21.36 -31.45
C ASN A 299 1.49 22.07 -32.79
N THR A 300 0.43 22.88 -32.88
CA THR A 300 0.09 23.71 -34.04
C THR A 300 -0.09 25.16 -33.59
N SER A 301 -0.26 26.08 -34.55
CA SER A 301 -0.57 27.48 -34.24
C SER A 301 -1.92 27.69 -33.56
N LYS A 302 -2.80 26.68 -33.55
CA LYS A 302 -4.14 26.73 -32.96
C LYS A 302 -4.27 25.91 -31.67
N GLY A 303 -3.21 25.25 -31.21
CA GLY A 303 -3.24 24.39 -30.03
C GLY A 303 -2.37 23.15 -30.21
N VAL A 304 -2.91 21.99 -29.83
CA VAL A 304 -2.31 20.65 -29.99
C VAL A 304 -3.26 19.80 -30.81
#